data_AF-A0A2V8HDN3-F1
#
_entry.id   AF-A0A2V8HDN3-F1
#
_cell.length_a   1.000
_cell.length_b   1.000
_cell.length_c   1.000
_cell.angle_alpha   90.00
_cell.angle_beta   90.00
_cell.angle_gamma   90.00
#
_symmetry.space_group_name_H-M   'P 1'
#
loop_
_entity.id
_entity.type
_entity.pdbx_description
1 polymer ?
#
loop_
_entity_poly.entity_id
_entity_poly.type
_entity_poly.pdbx_seq_one_letter_code
_entity_poly.pdbx_strand_id
1 'polypeptide(L)' 'MGAAIARAQTWTALANQPPFAASNPLLLTDGTVIAHNACAPDWWRLTPDDRGSYVNDAR' A
#
# COMPACT_ATOMS: atom_id res chain seq x y z
N MET A 1 -0.13 15.96 -34.75
CA MET A 1 0.05 14.96 -33.68
C MET A 1 -0.62 15.54 -32.44
N GLY A 2 -1.69 14.93 -31.95
CA GLY A 2 -2.48 15.46 -30.83
C GLY A 2 -1.93 14.97 -29.49
N ALA A 3 -1.70 15.88 -28.55
CA ALA A 3 -1.38 15.53 -27.17
C ALA A 3 -2.63 14.96 -26.47
N ALA A 4 -2.53 13.78 -25.89
CA ALA A 4 -3.59 13.21 -25.06
C ALA A 4 -3.59 13.88 -23.68
N ILE A 5 -4.78 14.16 -23.14
CA ILE A 5 -4.94 14.67 -21.78
C ILE A 5 -4.65 13.51 -20.81
N ALA A 6 -3.51 13.57 -20.12
CA ALA A 6 -3.18 12.59 -19.10
C ALA A 6 -4.14 12.75 -17.90
N ARG A 7 -4.86 11.67 -17.54
CA ARG A 7 -5.65 11.66 -16.30
C ARG A 7 -4.72 11.39 -15.12
N ALA A 8 -4.86 12.17 -14.06
CA ALA A 8 -4.16 11.89 -12.80
C ALA A 8 -4.56 10.50 -12.27
N GLN A 9 -3.60 9.78 -11.71
CA GLN A 9 -3.91 8.51 -11.05
C GLN A 9 -4.72 8.77 -9.77
N THR A 10 -5.70 7.90 -9.51
CA THR A 10 -6.50 7.94 -8.29
C THR A 10 -5.94 6.97 -7.27
N TRP A 11 -5.90 7.39 -6.00
CA TRP A 11 -5.61 6.47 -4.91
C TRP A 11 -6.78 5.51 -4.71
N THR A 12 -6.48 4.22 -4.63
CA THR A 12 -7.44 3.18 -4.25
C THR A 12 -7.26 2.86 -2.77
N ALA A 13 -8.33 2.97 -1.99
CA ALA A 13 -8.30 2.58 -0.59
C ALA A 13 -8.13 1.06 -0.45
N LEU A 14 -7.39 0.61 0.57
CA LEU A 14 -7.33 -0.81 0.94
C LEU A 14 -8.71 -1.26 1.45
N ALA A 15 -9.15 -2.45 1.05
CA ALA A 15 -10.37 -3.06 1.58
C ALA A 15 -10.27 -3.33 3.09
N ASN A 16 -9.08 -3.78 3.53
CA ASN A 16 -8.79 -4.07 4.93
C ASN A 16 -7.81 -3.03 5.47
N GLN A 17 -8.32 -2.09 6.26
CA GLN A 17 -7.49 -1.08 6.91
C GLN A 17 -6.73 -1.72 8.09
N PRO A 18 -5.47 -1.32 8.33
CA PRO A 18 -4.74 -1.78 9.50
C PRO A 18 -5.46 -1.34 10.79
N PRO A 19 -5.47 -2.16 11.85
CA PRO A 19 -6.08 -1.79 13.14
C PRO A 19 -5.21 -0.83 13.97
N PHE A 20 -4.25 -0.15 13.34
CA PHE A 20 -3.24 0.69 13.99
C PHE A 20 -2.97 1.95 13.16
N ALA A 21 -2.35 2.94 13.78
CA ALA A 21 -1.99 4.19 13.11
C ALA A 21 -0.71 4.02 12.29
N ALA A 22 -0.85 3.64 11.02
CA ALA A 22 0.30 3.44 10.14
C ALA A 22 1.12 4.73 9.92
N SER A 23 2.43 4.60 10.05
CA SER A 23 3.44 5.66 9.85
C SER A 23 4.67 5.09 9.16
N ASN A 24 5.48 5.97 8.55
CA ASN A 24 6.78 5.64 7.96
C ASN A 24 6.78 4.38 7.05
N PRO A 25 5.96 4.33 6.00
CA PRO A 25 5.93 3.18 5.09
C PRO A 25 7.25 3.09 4.29
N LEU A 26 7.81 1.87 4.19
CA LEU A 26 9.01 1.57 3.41
C LEU A 26 8.73 0.40 2.47
N LEU A 27 9.01 0.60 1.18
CA LEU A 27 8.99 -0.46 0.18
C LEU A 27 10.32 -1.21 0.19
N LEU A 28 10.26 -2.53 0.34
CA LEU A 28 11.43 -3.41 0.32
C LEU A 28 11.68 -3.98 -1.07
N THR A 29 12.89 -4.51 -1.29
CA THR A 29 13.31 -5.04 -2.60
C THR A 29 12.59 -6.33 -3.00
N ASP A 30 11.96 -7.03 -2.05
CA ASP A 30 11.15 -8.22 -2.30
C ASP A 30 9.69 -7.88 -2.68
N GLY A 31 9.37 -6.58 -2.81
CA GLY A 31 8.04 -6.11 -3.13
C GLY A 31 7.07 -6.13 -1.95
N THR A 32 7.53 -6.26 -0.71
CA THR A 32 6.69 -6.04 0.47
C THR A 32 6.80 -4.59 0.98
N VAL A 33 5.77 -4.11 1.67
CA VAL A 33 5.82 -2.84 2.39
C VAL A 33 5.84 -3.11 3.89
N ILE A 34 6.73 -2.45 4.62
CA ILE A 34 6.66 -2.39 6.08
C ILE A 34 6.16 -1.00 6.53
N ALA A 35 5.39 -0.96 7.61
CA ALA A 35 4.90 0.28 8.20
C ALA A 35 5.04 0.22 9.72
N HIS A 36 5.40 1.36 10.31
CA HIS A 36 5.52 1.54 11.74
C HIS A 36 4.18 1.88 12.36
N ASN A 37 3.85 1.29 13.50
CA ASN A 37 2.71 1.73 14.30
C ASN A 37 3.09 3.00 15.08
N ALA A 38 2.42 4.11 14.80
CA ALA A 38 2.75 5.39 15.42
C ALA A 38 2.70 5.29 16.96
N CYS A 39 3.72 5.85 17.61
CA CYS A 39 3.88 5.86 19.07
C CYS A 39 4.02 4.47 19.74
N ALA A 40 4.25 3.41 18.96
CA ALA A 40 4.48 2.05 19.45
C ALA A 40 5.73 1.44 18.78
N PRO A 41 6.38 0.42 19.36
CA PRO A 41 7.64 -0.11 18.82
C PRO A 41 7.46 -1.13 17.69
N ASP A 42 6.22 -1.52 17.39
CA ASP A 42 5.89 -2.57 16.43
C ASP A 42 5.88 -2.10 14.97
N TRP A 43 6.30 -3.03 14.11
CA TRP A 43 6.31 -2.88 12.67
C TRP A 43 5.46 -3.98 12.04
N TRP A 44 4.69 -3.60 11.03
CA TRP A 44 3.76 -4.48 10.32
C TRP A 44 4.19 -4.60 8.87
N ARG A 45 3.90 -5.76 8.25
CA ARG A 45 4.25 -6.04 6.86
C ARG A 45 2.98 -6.27 6.04
N LEU A 46 2.88 -5.56 4.92
CA LEU A 46 1.88 -5.75 3.88
C LEU A 46 2.55 -6.44 2.69
N THR A 47 2.10 -7.66 2.41
CA THR A 47 2.57 -8.47 1.29
C THR A 47 1.58 -8.35 0.14
N PRO A 48 2.02 -8.06 -1.08
CA PRO A 48 1.14 -8.06 -2.23
C PRO A 48 0.67 -9.48 -2.57
N ASP A 49 -0.37 -9.59 -3.40
CA ASP A 49 -0.78 -10.84 -4.01
C ASP A 49 0.25 -11.38 -5.03
N ASP A 50 -0.07 -12.51 -5.67
CA ASP A 50 0.77 -13.17 -6.67
C ASP A 50 0.97 -12.34 -7.96
N ARG A 51 0.17 -11.28 -8.16
CA ARG A 51 0.27 -10.33 -9.27
C ARG A 51 0.96 -9.02 -8.87
N GLY A 52 1.40 -8.89 -7.61
CA GLY A 52 2.03 -7.68 -7.09
C GLY A 52 1.04 -6.59 -6.67
N SER A 53 -0.26 -6.89 -6.55
CA SER A 53 -1.28 -5.96 -6.07
C SER A 53 -1.36 -5.98 -4.55
N TYR A 54 -1.43 -4.78 -3.95
CA TYR A 54 -1.72 -4.62 -2.52
C TYR A 54 -3.22 -4.43 -2.24
N VAL A 55 -4.02 -4.27 -3.30
CA VAL A 55 -5.47 -4.14 -3.22
C VAL A 55 -6.05 -5.55 -3.16
N ASN A 56 -6.04 -6.15 -1.97
CA ASN A 56 -6.71 -7.44 -1.76
C ASN A 56 -8.22 -7.19 -1.67
N ASP A 57 -8.99 -7.75 -2.61
CA ASP A 57 -10.43 -7.92 -2.45
C ASP A 57 -10.69 -8.81 -1.21
N ALA A 58 -11.67 -8.42 -0.39
CA ALA A 58 -12.19 -9.30 0.64
C ALA A 58 -12.67 -10.60 -0.04
N ARG A 59 -12.02 -11.72 0.25
CA ARG A 59 -12.62 -13.03 0.02
C ARG A 59 -13.55 -13.36 1.17
#